data_AF-A0A8S1QJY5-F1
#
_entry.id   AF-A0A8S1QJY5-F1
#
_cell.length_a   1.000
_cell.length_b   1.000
_cell.length_c   1.000
_cell.angle_alpha   90.00
_cell.angle_beta   90.00
_cell.angle_gamma   90.00
#
_symmetry.space_group_name_H-M   'P 1'
#
loop_
_entity.id
_entity.type
_entity.pdbx_description
1 polymer ?
#
loop_
_entity_poly.entity_id
_entity_poly.type
_entity_poly.pdbx_seq_one_letter_code
_entity_poly.pdbx_strand_id
1 'polypeptide(L)'
;MFEITPTIKQIAETICYLTINIVLLSFYASKPLTPQSNYDNYQGLSIAGNVFMMIGYLLIIALHFKYIYYAALGIIATMNFGMFLLLIGMGIGAQDFDYLKYNIAIAIWFIQLAIDILGMQVVLKIHKFNQGEQDVKDQQQKNAANNASQPQVQL
;
A
#
# COMPACT_ATOMS: atom_id res chain seq x y z
N MET A 1 20.05 23.50 4.81
CA MET A 1 18.58 23.46 4.97
C MET A 1 18.13 22.19 4.27
N PHE A 2 17.81 21.13 5.02
CA PHE A 2 17.38 19.87 4.42
C PHE A 2 15.99 20.09 3.83
N GLU A 3 15.90 20.29 2.52
CA GLU A 3 14.65 20.09 1.81
C GLU A 3 14.22 18.66 2.10
N ILE A 4 13.14 18.51 2.87
CA ILE A 4 12.49 17.23 3.09
C ILE A 4 12.05 16.77 1.70
N THR A 5 12.87 15.93 1.11
CA THR A 5 12.69 15.39 -0.24
C THR A 5 11.32 14.72 -0.27
N PRO A 6 10.49 14.90 -1.30
CA PRO A 6 9.11 14.39 -1.37
C PRO A 6 8.98 12.90 -0.98
N THR A 7 10.06 12.13 -1.17
CA THR A 7 10.24 10.75 -0.73
C THR A 7 10.12 10.53 0.78
N ILE A 8 10.71 11.37 1.63
CA ILE A 8 10.68 11.21 3.10
C ILE A 8 9.25 11.38 3.63
N LYS A 9 8.53 12.38 3.11
CA LYS A 9 7.12 12.62 3.47
C LYS A 9 6.24 11.43 3.08
N GLN A 10 6.42 10.88 1.88
CA GLN A 10 5.66 9.72 1.41
C GLN A 10 5.98 8.44 2.21
N ILE A 11 7.25 8.25 2.59
CA ILE A 11 7.64 7.15 3.49
C ILE A 11 6.96 7.30 4.85
N ALA A 12 6.97 8.50 5.44
CA ALA A 12 6.33 8.76 6.72
C ALA A 12 4.80 8.54 6.67
N GLU A 13 4.14 8.98 5.59
CA GLU A 13 2.72 8.70 5.34
C GLU A 13 2.46 7.19 5.25
N THR A 14 3.30 6.45 4.52
CA THR A 14 3.18 4.98 4.39
C THR A 14 3.38 4.27 5.74
N ILE A 15 4.32 4.74 6.56
CA ILE A 15 4.53 4.23 7.93
C ILE A 15 3.29 4.48 8.79
N CYS A 16 2.66 5.66 8.66
CA CYS A 16 1.42 5.96 9.38
C CYS A 16 0.30 4.95 9.02
N TYR A 17 0.13 4.65 7.73
CA TYR A 17 -0.84 3.63 7.29
C TYR A 17 -0.50 2.23 7.83
N LEU A 18 0.78 1.87 7.85
CA LEU A 18 1.24 0.61 8.47
C LEU A 18 0.89 0.56 9.97
N THR A 19 1.10 1.66 10.72
CA THR A 19 0.75 1.74 12.14
C THR A 19 -0.75 1.54 12.37
N ILE A 20 -1.62 2.08 11.51
CA ILE A 20 -3.06 1.86 11.59
C ILE A 20 -3.40 0.37 11.44
N ASN A 21 -2.77 -0.33 10.48
CA ASN A 21 -2.97 -1.77 10.30
C ASN A 21 -2.50 -2.58 11.53
N ILE A 22 -1.39 -2.19 12.16
CA ILE A 22 -0.89 -2.81 13.40
C ILE A 22 -1.91 -2.66 14.53
N VAL A 23 -2.45 -1.45 14.74
CA VAL A 23 -3.46 -1.20 15.78
C VAL A 23 -4.73 -2.03 15.52
N LEU A 24 -5.17 -2.09 14.27
CA LEU A 24 -6.32 -2.92 13.88
C LEU A 24 -6.05 -4.41 14.08
N LEU A 25 -4.83 -4.88 13.78
CA LEU A 25 -4.44 -6.27 14.00
C LEU A 25 -4.49 -6.61 15.50
N SER A 26 -3.98 -5.73 16.37
CA SER A 26 -4.08 -5.90 17.82
C SER A 26 -5.53 -5.93 18.29
N PHE A 27 -6.40 -5.09 17.71
CA PHE A 27 -7.83 -5.12 18.01
C PHE A 27 -8.46 -6.47 17.65
N TYR A 28 -8.18 -7.02 16.47
CA TYR A 28 -8.69 -8.35 16.08
C TYR A 28 -8.09 -9.46 16.93
N ALA A 29 -6.79 -9.44 17.21
CA ALA A 29 -6.12 -10.50 17.97
C ALA A 29 -6.52 -10.51 19.46
N SER A 30 -6.93 -9.37 20.02
CA SER A 30 -7.30 -9.23 21.44
C SER A 30 -8.69 -9.77 21.81
N LYS A 31 -9.55 -10.08 20.84
CA LYS A 31 -10.89 -10.60 21.14
C LYS A 31 -10.81 -12.09 21.53
N PRO A 32 -11.29 -12.47 22.72
CA PRO A 32 -11.22 -13.86 23.18
C PRO A 32 -12.06 -14.76 22.29
N LEU A 33 -11.44 -15.84 21.83
CA LEU A 33 -12.08 -16.92 21.07
C LEU A 33 -13.07 -17.63 22.01
N THR A 34 -14.37 -17.47 21.74
CA THR A 34 -15.39 -18.29 22.40
C THR A 34 -15.62 -19.53 21.53
N PRO A 35 -15.38 -20.75 22.04
CA PRO A 35 -15.13 -21.95 21.25
C PRO A 35 -16.38 -22.58 20.57
N GLN A 36 -17.40 -21.78 20.26
CA GLN A 36 -18.73 -22.30 19.88
C GLN A 36 -19.35 -21.66 18.64
N SER A 37 -18.71 -20.68 17.99
CA SER A 37 -19.29 -20.05 16.81
C SER A 37 -18.36 -20.10 15.60
N ASN A 38 -18.95 -20.12 14.40
CA ASN A 38 -18.24 -20.00 13.11
C ASN A 38 -17.33 -18.75 13.03
N TYR A 39 -17.50 -17.83 13.98
CA TYR A 39 -16.72 -16.63 14.25
C TYR A 39 -15.20 -16.84 14.29
N ASP A 40 -14.73 -17.96 14.85
CA ASP A 40 -13.29 -18.25 15.00
C ASP A 40 -12.58 -18.36 13.64
N ASN A 41 -13.27 -18.90 12.62
CA ASN A 41 -12.73 -19.02 11.27
C ASN A 41 -12.68 -17.66 10.53
N TYR A 42 -13.59 -16.74 10.83
CA TYR A 42 -13.68 -15.44 10.16
C TYR A 42 -12.76 -14.38 10.80
N GLN A 43 -12.46 -14.51 12.09
CA GLN A 43 -11.41 -13.73 12.74
C GLN A 43 -10.04 -14.02 12.14
N GLY A 44 -9.75 -15.30 11.82
CA GLY A 44 -8.52 -15.71 11.14
C GLY A 44 -8.35 -15.06 9.75
N LEU A 45 -9.42 -14.95 8.98
CA LEU A 45 -9.41 -14.25 7.69
C LEU A 45 -9.14 -12.75 7.84
N SER A 46 -9.73 -12.12 8.88
CA SER A 46 -9.49 -10.71 9.19
C SER A 46 -8.04 -10.44 9.55
N ILE A 47 -7.44 -11.32 10.37
CA ILE A 47 -6.03 -11.28 10.76
C ILE A 47 -5.13 -11.47 9.53
N ALA A 48 -5.39 -12.50 8.73
CA ALA A 48 -4.61 -12.79 7.52
C ALA A 48 -4.65 -11.62 6.54
N GLY A 49 -5.84 -11.08 6.27
CA GLY A 49 -6.00 -9.93 5.37
C GLY A 49 -5.22 -8.69 5.85
N ASN A 50 -5.23 -8.43 7.15
CA ASN A 50 -4.47 -7.33 7.75
C ASN A 50 -2.95 -7.54 7.62
N VAL A 51 -2.46 -8.76 7.83
CA VAL A 51 -1.04 -9.11 7.62
C VAL A 51 -0.63 -8.91 6.16
N PHE A 52 -1.44 -9.33 5.20
CA PHE A 52 -1.16 -9.10 3.77
C PHE A 52 -1.06 -7.61 3.44
N MET A 53 -1.93 -6.78 4.01
CA MET A 53 -1.84 -5.33 3.82
C MET A 53 -0.61 -4.73 4.48
N MET A 54 -0.23 -5.16 5.69
CA MET A 54 1.02 -4.74 6.32
C MET A 54 2.24 -5.06 5.44
N ILE A 55 2.28 -6.26 4.87
CA ILE A 55 3.33 -6.65 3.90
C ILE A 55 3.30 -5.71 2.69
N GLY A 56 2.12 -5.40 2.16
CA GLY A 56 1.95 -4.42 1.09
C GLY A 56 2.57 -3.06 1.42
N TYR A 57 2.28 -2.48 2.59
CA TYR A 57 2.86 -1.19 3.00
C TYR A 57 4.38 -1.26 3.19
N LEU A 58 4.92 -2.36 3.73
CA LEU A 58 6.38 -2.56 3.80
C LEU A 58 7.01 -2.60 2.40
N LEU A 59 6.35 -3.24 1.45
CA LEU A 59 6.80 -3.28 0.06
C LEU A 59 6.68 -1.90 -0.62
N ILE A 60 5.66 -1.09 -0.30
CA ILE A 60 5.59 0.32 -0.75
C ILE A 60 6.80 1.10 -0.23
N ILE A 61 7.17 0.94 1.04
CA ILE A 61 8.37 1.57 1.61
C ILE A 61 9.61 1.11 0.84
N ALA A 62 9.76 -0.18 0.58
CA ALA A 62 10.86 -0.72 -0.22
C ALA A 62 10.89 -0.13 -1.64
N LEU A 63 9.72 0.09 -2.26
CA LEU A 63 9.58 0.66 -3.60
C LEU A 63 10.11 2.10 -3.71
N HIS A 64 10.13 2.86 -2.61
CA HIS A 64 10.75 4.20 -2.58
C HIS A 64 12.27 4.16 -2.76
N PHE A 65 12.93 3.05 -2.39
CA PHE A 65 14.38 2.89 -2.54
C PHE A 65 14.76 2.34 -3.91
N LYS A 66 13.93 1.45 -4.46
CA LYS A 66 14.15 0.87 -5.78
C LYS A 66 12.83 0.59 -6.48
N TYR A 67 12.56 1.36 -7.53
CA TYR A 67 11.36 1.16 -8.33
C TYR A 67 11.50 -0.04 -9.28
N ILE A 68 10.56 -0.97 -9.21
CA ILE A 68 10.41 -2.09 -10.13
C ILE A 68 8.93 -2.17 -10.54
N TYR A 69 8.62 -1.98 -11.82
CA TYR A 69 7.24 -1.92 -12.32
C TYR A 69 6.41 -3.16 -11.94
N TYR A 70 6.95 -4.36 -12.17
CA TYR A 70 6.27 -5.60 -11.81
C TYR A 70 6.06 -5.76 -10.29
N ALA A 71 6.98 -5.22 -9.48
CA ALA A 71 6.79 -5.20 -8.03
C ALA A 71 5.67 -4.25 -7.62
N ALA A 72 5.54 -3.08 -8.26
CA ALA A 72 4.43 -2.16 -8.02
C ALA A 72 3.06 -2.80 -8.32
N LEU A 73 2.94 -3.55 -9.42
CA LEU A 73 1.74 -4.32 -9.73
C LEU A 73 1.47 -5.41 -8.69
N GLY A 74 2.51 -6.13 -8.27
CA GLY A 74 2.43 -7.15 -7.22
C GLY A 74 1.98 -6.57 -5.88
N ILE A 75 2.43 -5.36 -5.53
CA ILE A 75 2.02 -4.64 -4.33
C ILE A 75 0.53 -4.33 -4.38
N ILE A 76 0.04 -3.76 -5.48
CA ILE A 76 -1.40 -3.46 -5.66
C ILE A 76 -2.23 -4.73 -5.53
N ALA A 77 -1.82 -5.82 -6.19
CA ALA A 77 -2.51 -7.10 -6.09
C ALA A 77 -2.52 -7.65 -4.65
N THR A 78 -1.38 -7.57 -3.94
CA THR A 78 -1.25 -8.05 -2.56
C THR A 78 -2.13 -7.25 -1.60
N MET A 79 -2.17 -5.93 -1.74
CA MET A 79 -3.00 -5.05 -0.92
C MET A 79 -4.49 -5.31 -1.16
N ASN A 80 -4.92 -5.38 -2.43
CA ASN A 80 -6.31 -5.69 -2.77
C ASN A 80 -6.71 -7.07 -2.25
N PHE A 81 -5.86 -8.09 -2.40
CA PHE A 81 -6.11 -9.42 -1.85
C PHE A 81 -6.25 -9.39 -0.32
N GLY A 82 -5.36 -8.69 0.38
CA GLY A 82 -5.45 -8.49 1.82
C GLY A 82 -6.74 -7.79 2.23
N MET A 83 -7.16 -6.77 1.47
CA MET A 83 -8.42 -6.06 1.68
C MET A 83 -9.63 -6.98 1.50
N PHE A 84 -9.65 -7.83 0.46
CA PHE A 84 -10.73 -8.82 0.27
C PHE A 84 -10.83 -9.80 1.43
N LEU A 85 -9.71 -10.38 1.88
CA LEU A 85 -9.71 -11.29 3.03
C LEU A 85 -10.21 -10.61 4.30
N LEU A 86 -9.79 -9.36 4.53
CA LEU A 86 -10.21 -8.58 5.68
C LEU A 86 -11.71 -8.25 5.63
N LEU A 87 -12.23 -7.81 4.49
CA LEU A 87 -13.65 -7.54 4.30
C LEU A 87 -14.51 -8.79 4.50
N ILE A 88 -14.08 -9.94 3.97
CA ILE A 88 -14.81 -11.20 4.15
C ILE A 88 -14.81 -11.61 5.62
N GLY A 89 -13.64 -11.60 6.27
CA GLY A 89 -13.50 -11.98 7.67
C GLY A 89 -14.34 -11.09 8.60
N MET A 90 -14.34 -9.78 8.35
CA MET A 90 -15.12 -8.84 9.15
C MET A 90 -16.61 -8.82 8.81
N GLY A 91 -16.98 -9.03 7.54
CA GLY A 91 -18.37 -8.95 7.10
C GLY A 91 -19.20 -10.12 7.59
N ILE A 92 -18.60 -11.31 7.61
CA ILE A 92 -19.26 -12.48 8.18
C ILE A 92 -19.21 -12.40 9.71
N GLY A 93 -18.09 -11.96 10.30
CA GLY A 93 -18.01 -11.70 11.74
C GLY A 93 -18.94 -10.57 12.23
N ALA A 94 -19.38 -9.66 11.36
CA ALA A 94 -20.29 -8.57 11.70
C ALA A 94 -21.75 -9.04 11.90
N GLN A 95 -22.13 -10.16 11.29
CA GLN A 95 -23.50 -10.69 11.39
C GLN A 95 -23.83 -11.20 12.80
N ASP A 96 -22.81 -11.59 13.56
CA ASP A 96 -22.93 -12.11 14.93
C ASP A 96 -22.83 -11.00 16.00
N PHE A 97 -22.70 -9.73 15.60
CA PHE A 97 -22.51 -8.62 16.52
C PHE A 97 -23.82 -7.87 16.84
N ASP A 98 -24.07 -7.64 18.14
CA ASP A 98 -25.08 -6.68 18.61
C ASP A 98 -24.92 -5.31 17.93
N TYR A 99 -26.03 -4.58 17.78
CA TYR A 99 -26.15 -3.30 17.04
C TYR A 99 -25.02 -2.28 17.32
N LEU A 100 -24.53 -2.19 18.56
CA LEU A 100 -23.40 -1.33 18.96
C LEU A 100 -22.04 -1.79 18.39
N LYS A 101 -21.81 -3.10 18.33
CA LYS A 101 -20.57 -3.70 17.80
C LYS A 101 -20.57 -3.73 16.26
N TYR A 102 -21.76 -3.81 15.64
CA TYR A 102 -21.93 -3.68 14.19
C TYR A 102 -21.44 -2.32 13.66
N ASN A 103 -21.77 -1.22 14.34
CA ASN A 103 -21.29 0.13 13.96
C ASN A 103 -19.77 0.26 14.00
N ILE A 104 -19.10 -0.41 14.96
CA ILE A 104 -17.63 -0.41 15.07
C ILE A 104 -17.02 -1.18 13.89
N ALA A 105 -17.60 -2.32 13.50
CA ALA A 105 -17.11 -3.10 12.36
C ALA A 105 -17.18 -2.31 11.05
N ILE A 106 -18.30 -1.61 10.81
CA ILE A 106 -18.47 -0.74 9.64
C ILE A 106 -17.47 0.43 9.66
N ALA A 107 -17.27 1.07 10.81
CA ALA A 107 -16.31 2.18 10.91
C ALA A 107 -14.90 1.71 10.52
N ILE A 108 -14.49 0.53 10.99
CA ILE A 108 -13.20 -0.04 10.65
C ILE A 108 -13.11 -0.39 9.15
N TRP A 109 -14.18 -0.87 8.52
CA TRP A 109 -14.21 -1.06 7.05
C TRP A 109 -13.88 0.21 6.29
N PHE A 110 -14.52 1.32 6.65
CA PHE A 110 -14.28 2.60 5.98
C PHE A 110 -12.86 3.12 6.22
N ILE A 111 -12.34 2.95 7.46
CA ILE A 111 -10.95 3.28 7.76
C ILE A 111 -10.01 2.45 6.86
N GLN A 112 -10.24 1.15 6.76
CA GLN A 112 -9.39 0.25 5.99
C GLN A 112 -9.43 0.56 4.49
N LEU A 113 -10.62 0.83 3.96
CA LEU A 113 -10.80 1.21 2.55
C LEU A 113 -10.14 2.56 2.26
N ALA A 114 -10.23 3.53 3.17
CA ALA A 114 -9.59 4.83 3.01
C ALA A 114 -8.05 4.69 2.98
N ILE A 115 -7.46 3.93 3.90
CA ILE A 115 -6.00 3.76 3.92
C ILE A 115 -5.50 2.96 2.71
N ASP A 116 -6.26 1.98 2.23
CA ASP A 116 -5.91 1.21 1.01
C ASP A 116 -5.88 2.13 -0.23
N ILE A 117 -6.88 3.01 -0.39
CA ILE A 117 -6.90 4.03 -1.44
C ILE A 117 -5.69 4.97 -1.31
N LEU A 118 -5.37 5.42 -0.10
CA LEU A 118 -4.21 6.29 0.14
C LEU A 118 -2.89 5.57 -0.19
N GLY A 119 -2.76 4.29 0.16
CA GLY A 119 -1.61 3.46 -0.21
C GLY A 119 -1.45 3.32 -1.73
N MET A 120 -2.54 3.07 -2.45
CA MET A 120 -2.53 3.03 -3.92
C MET A 120 -2.10 4.38 -4.53
N GLN A 121 -2.53 5.50 -3.96
CA GLN A 121 -2.08 6.82 -4.42
C GLN A 121 -0.58 7.02 -4.23
N VAL A 122 0.02 6.48 -3.16
CA VAL A 122 1.48 6.52 -2.97
C VAL A 122 2.18 5.72 -4.08
N VAL A 123 1.72 4.51 -4.38
CA VAL A 123 2.29 3.70 -5.49
C VAL A 123 2.20 4.44 -6.83
N LEU A 124 1.07 5.09 -7.12
CA LEU A 124 0.90 5.89 -8.35
C LEU A 124 1.84 7.10 -8.40
N LYS A 125 2.07 7.78 -7.26
CA LYS A 125 3.02 8.89 -7.18
C LYS A 125 4.45 8.41 -7.43
N ILE A 126 4.85 7.28 -6.83
CA ILE A 126 6.17 6.67 -7.07
C ILE A 126 6.32 6.31 -8.56
N HIS A 127 5.30 5.73 -9.19
CA HIS A 127 5.33 5.39 -10.61
C HIS A 127 5.55 6.62 -11.50
N LYS A 128 4.76 7.69 -11.30
CA LYS A 128 4.89 8.94 -12.07
C LYS A 128 6.27 9.60 -11.91
N PHE A 129 6.81 9.59 -10.70
CA PHE A 129 8.15 10.13 -10.43
C PHE A 129 9.23 9.38 -11.24
N ASN A 130 9.17 8.06 -11.25
CA ASN A 130 10.15 7.24 -11.97
C ASN A 130 9.96 7.27 -13.49
N GLN A 131 8.73 7.43 -14.00
CA GLN A 131 8.49 7.67 -15.44
C GLN A 131 9.12 9.00 -15.88
N GLY A 132 8.96 10.07 -15.10
CA GLY A 132 9.57 11.36 -15.40
C GLY A 132 11.10 11.31 -15.45
N GLU A 133 11.74 10.55 -14.57
CA GLU A 133 13.19 10.35 -14.62
C GLU A 133 13.65 9.51 -15.83
N GLN A 134 12.86 8.53 -16.27
CA GLN A 134 13.16 7.75 -17.47
C GLN A 134 13.03 8.60 -18.74
N ASP A 135 11.98 9.41 -18.89
CA ASP A 135 11.80 10.30 -20.04
C ASP A 135 12.94 11.33 -20.16
N VAL A 136 13.43 11.87 -19.04
CA VAL A 136 14.55 12.82 -19.03
C VAL A 136 15.86 12.13 -19.45
N LYS A 137 16.12 10.90 -18.99
CA LYS A 137 17.32 10.14 -19.38
C LYS A 137 17.31 9.74 -20.86
N ASP A 138 16.16 9.35 -21.39
CA ASP A 138 16.00 8.98 -22.80
C ASP A 138 16.16 10.21 -23.72
N GLN A 139 15.69 11.38 -23.30
CA GLN A 139 15.92 12.65 -24.02
C GLN A 139 17.39 13.07 -23.98
N GLN A 140 18.08 12.92 -22.86
CA GLN A 140 19.51 13.23 -22.76
C GLN A 140 20.38 12.29 -23.60
N GLN A 141 20.06 11.00 -23.66
CA GLN A 141 20.75 10.05 -24.56
C GLN A 141 20.50 10.36 -26.04
N LYS A 142 19.28 10.72 -26.44
CA LYS A 142 18.98 11.16 -27.82
C LYS A 142 19.75 12.43 -28.20
N ASN A 143 19.84 13.40 -27.30
CA ASN A 143 20.57 14.64 -27.56
C ASN A 143 22.09 14.42 -27.62
N ALA A 144 22.64 13.53 -26.80
CA ALA A 144 24.05 13.14 -26.87
C ALA A 144 24.38 12.36 -28.16
N ALA A 145 23.51 11.44 -28.58
CA ALA A 145 23.68 10.71 -29.83
C ALA A 145 23.57 11.64 -31.06
N ASN A 146 22.64 12.59 -31.05
CA ASN A 146 22.50 13.58 -32.13
C ASN A 146 23.70 14.53 -32.21
N ASN A 147 24.27 14.95 -31.08
CA ASN A 147 25.47 15.80 -31.07
C ASN A 147 26.76 15.05 -31.46
N ALA A 148 26.87 13.76 -31.16
CA ALA A 148 28.00 12.93 -31.60
C ALA A 148 27.94 12.59 -33.11
N SER A 149 26.77 12.72 -33.74
CA SER A 149 26.54 12.42 -35.16
C SER A 149 26.69 13.64 -36.07
N GLN A 150 26.88 14.84 -35.52
CA GLN A 150 27.14 16.04 -36.32
C GLN A 150 28.61 16.09 -36.75
N PRO A 151 28.92 16.23 -38.05
CA PRO A 151 30.29 16.43 -38.50
C PRO A 151 30.83 17.73 -37.88
N GLN A 152 31.96 17.65 -37.17
CA GLN A 152 32.68 18.85 -36.76
C GLN A 152 33.10 19.61 -38.02
N VAL A 153 32.42 20.72 -38.31
CA VAL A 153 32.90 21.69 -39.29
C VAL A 153 34.12 22.36 -38.67
N GLN A 154 35.31 21.87 -39.03
CA GLN A 154 36.57 22.57 -38.75
C GLN A 154 36.60 23.84 -39.59
N LEU A 155 36.60 24.99 -38.91
CA LEU A 155 36.88 26.32 -39.46
C LEU A 155 38.38 26.46 -39.74
#